data_AF-A0A2W3Z5H8-F1
#
_entry.id   AF-A0A2W3Z5H8-F1
#
_cell.length_a   1.000
_cell.length_b   1.000
_cell.length_c   1.000
_cell.angle_alpha   90.00
_cell.angle_beta   90.00
_cell.angle_gamma   90.00
#
_symmetry.space_group_name_H-M   'P 1'
#
loop_
_entity.id
_entity.type
_entity.pdbx_description
1 polymer ?
#
loop_
_entity_poly.entity_id
_entity_poly.type
_entity_poly.pdbx_seq_one_letter_code
_entity_poly.pdbx_strand_id
1 'polypeptide(L)'
;MKTSLTTQMEEVLYYYCRENGDIVVEEVTMPDDQGIVDTLSCRLNVGKQFEWRCYELKVSKADFRSKAKLSFIGNYNYFVLPAALFEKIKEEIPSHIGVMVYHQYLSEEAQRLPGYFTIEKKPQRQPLLVNEHELLFRLITAQAREVGKAKKTSRGLRVFSTDQLYKELKKRQPDYDLFGGGVNFYDRFIEDSCDQAVEALKSELDATREAYLELEQRLLEGK
;
A
#
# COMPACT_ATOMS: atom_id res chain seq x y z
N MET A 1 -8.25 -5.43 -0.95
CA MET A 1 -7.53 -5.74 0.30
C MET A 1 -6.77 -7.04 0.06
N LYS A 2 -5.44 -7.10 0.27
CA LYS A 2 -4.68 -8.35 0.07
C LYS A 2 -5.19 -9.41 1.06
N THR A 3 -5.32 -10.66 0.62
CA THR A 3 -5.71 -11.77 1.51
C THR A 3 -4.55 -12.12 2.44
N SER A 4 -4.83 -12.63 3.64
CA SER A 4 -3.79 -13.03 4.61
C SER A 4 -2.77 -13.99 4.01
N LEU A 5 -3.22 -14.94 3.18
CA LEU A 5 -2.36 -15.90 2.50
C LEU A 5 -1.39 -15.23 1.50
N THR A 6 -1.86 -14.20 0.77
CA THR A 6 -0.99 -13.49 -0.18
C THR A 6 0.15 -12.80 0.57
N THR A 7 -0.16 -12.11 1.66
CA THR A 7 0.85 -11.44 2.48
C THR A 7 1.88 -12.41 3.06
N GLN A 8 1.44 -13.58 3.54
CA GLN A 8 2.35 -14.61 4.05
C GLN A 8 3.29 -15.13 2.94
N MET A 9 2.76 -15.37 1.75
CA MET A 9 3.56 -15.84 0.61
C MET A 9 4.58 -14.79 0.16
N GLU A 10 4.18 -13.51 0.11
CA GLU A 10 5.07 -12.38 -0.21
C GLU A 10 6.23 -12.30 0.80
N GLU A 11 5.91 -12.37 2.11
CA GLU A 11 6.91 -12.32 3.18
C GLU A 11 7.91 -13.48 3.08
N VAL A 12 7.42 -14.72 2.94
CA VAL A 12 8.29 -15.89 2.85
C VAL A 12 9.14 -15.83 1.58
N LEU A 13 8.60 -15.35 0.46
CA LEU A 13 9.34 -15.24 -0.79
C LEU A 13 10.44 -14.19 -0.68
N TYR A 14 10.13 -13.06 -0.04
CA TYR A 14 11.10 -12.00 0.23
C TYR A 14 12.30 -12.57 0.98
N TYR A 15 12.08 -13.23 2.12
CA TYR A 15 13.17 -13.79 2.92
C TYR A 15 13.91 -14.92 2.20
N TYR A 16 13.21 -15.79 1.47
CA TYR A 16 13.84 -16.81 0.63
C TYR A 16 14.81 -16.20 -0.38
N CYS A 17 14.42 -15.11 -1.07
CA CYS A 17 15.30 -14.44 -2.02
C CYS A 17 16.52 -13.80 -1.31
N ARG A 18 16.30 -13.17 -0.16
CA ARG A 18 17.36 -12.54 0.64
C ARG A 18 18.39 -13.54 1.14
N GLU A 19 17.96 -14.71 1.63
CA GLU A 19 18.85 -15.79 2.07
C GLU A 19 19.70 -16.33 0.93
N ASN A 20 19.17 -16.34 -0.30
CA ASN A 20 19.92 -16.70 -1.50
C ASN A 20 20.86 -15.60 -2.02
N GLY A 21 20.95 -14.47 -1.32
CA GLY A 21 21.81 -13.34 -1.69
C GLY A 21 21.23 -12.44 -2.77
N ASP A 22 19.96 -12.59 -3.12
CA ASP A 22 19.31 -11.76 -4.13
C ASP A 22 18.91 -10.38 -3.54
N ILE A 23 18.95 -9.37 -4.39
CA ILE A 23 18.22 -8.12 -4.18
C ILE A 23 16.80 -8.37 -4.65
N VAL A 24 15.81 -8.06 -3.83
CA VAL A 24 14.40 -8.36 -4.09
C VAL A 24 13.54 -7.13 -3.79
N VAL A 25 12.50 -6.93 -4.59
CA VAL A 25 11.52 -5.87 -4.42
C VAL A 25 10.17 -6.30 -5.01
N GLU A 26 9.09 -5.92 -4.35
CA GLU A 26 7.71 -6.22 -4.75
C GLU A 26 7.14 -5.16 -5.70
N GLU A 27 6.11 -5.53 -6.47
CA GLU A 27 5.30 -4.65 -7.32
C GLU A 27 6.15 -3.74 -8.22
N VAL A 28 6.88 -4.34 -9.17
CA VAL A 28 7.74 -3.59 -10.10
C VAL A 28 7.08 -3.44 -11.45
N THR A 29 6.85 -2.19 -11.86
CA THR A 29 6.42 -1.87 -13.24
C THR A 29 7.55 -2.16 -14.21
N MET A 30 7.26 -2.97 -15.22
CA MET A 30 8.24 -3.39 -16.22
C MET A 30 8.44 -2.36 -17.33
N PRO A 31 9.60 -2.38 -17.99
CA PRO A 31 9.80 -1.69 -19.27
C PRO A 31 8.81 -2.17 -20.34
N ASP A 32 8.71 -1.41 -21.44
CA ASP A 32 7.96 -1.79 -22.65
C ASP A 32 6.49 -2.19 -22.44
N ASP A 33 5.82 -1.59 -21.44
CA ASP A 33 4.42 -1.89 -21.08
C ASP A 33 4.16 -3.40 -20.84
N GLN A 34 5.16 -4.12 -20.36
CA GLN A 34 5.07 -5.55 -20.05
C GLN A 34 4.26 -5.86 -18.79
N GLY A 35 3.74 -4.83 -18.10
CA GLY A 35 2.90 -4.97 -16.92
C GLY A 35 3.64 -4.68 -15.63
N ILE A 36 3.16 -5.28 -14.54
CA ILE A 36 3.75 -5.19 -13.21
C ILE A 36 4.00 -6.63 -12.75
N VAL A 37 5.23 -6.94 -12.32
CA VAL A 37 5.50 -8.22 -11.67
C VAL A 37 5.23 -8.09 -10.17
N ASP A 38 4.73 -9.18 -9.57
CA ASP A 38 4.50 -9.23 -8.14
C ASP A 38 5.81 -9.14 -7.35
N THR A 39 6.85 -9.87 -7.77
CA THR A 39 8.19 -9.76 -7.17
C THR A 39 9.30 -9.90 -8.21
N LEU A 40 10.25 -8.96 -8.19
CA LEU A 40 11.46 -8.97 -9.00
C LEU A 40 12.65 -9.25 -8.08
N SER A 41 13.50 -10.21 -8.44
CA SER A 41 14.80 -10.38 -7.81
C SER A 41 15.94 -10.34 -8.82
N CYS A 42 17.12 -9.94 -8.35
CA CYS A 42 18.34 -10.03 -9.13
C CYS A 42 19.57 -10.31 -8.26
N ARG A 43 20.56 -10.94 -8.85
CA ARG A 43 21.91 -11.05 -8.29
C ARG A 43 22.96 -10.95 -9.38
N LEU A 44 24.20 -10.69 -8.98
CA LEU A 44 25.35 -10.83 -9.87
C LEU A 44 25.82 -12.28 -9.85
N ASN A 45 26.02 -12.87 -11.03
CA ASN A 45 26.68 -14.16 -11.15
C ASN A 45 28.21 -14.02 -11.05
N VAL A 46 28.93 -15.14 -11.12
CA VAL A 46 30.40 -15.19 -11.07
C VAL A 46 31.04 -14.33 -12.18
N GLY A 47 30.37 -14.22 -13.33
CA GLY A 47 30.80 -13.38 -14.45
C GLY A 47 30.47 -11.89 -14.31
N LYS A 48 29.94 -11.44 -13.16
CA LYS A 48 29.48 -10.06 -12.92
C LYS A 48 28.36 -9.61 -13.86
N GLN A 49 27.57 -10.55 -14.36
CA GLN A 49 26.35 -10.27 -15.11
C GLN A 49 25.15 -10.42 -14.19
N PHE A 50 24.12 -9.62 -14.41
CA PHE A 50 22.88 -9.77 -13.66
C PHE A 50 22.15 -11.04 -14.09
N GLU A 51 21.63 -11.76 -13.11
CA GLU A 51 20.61 -12.78 -13.29
C GLU A 51 19.30 -12.27 -12.71
N TRP A 52 18.30 -12.11 -13.57
CA TRP A 52 16.99 -11.60 -13.22
C TRP A 52 16.01 -12.74 -13.00
N ARG A 53 15.20 -12.63 -11.94
CA ARG A 53 14.11 -13.56 -11.65
C ARG A 53 12.80 -12.82 -11.47
N CYS A 54 11.76 -13.30 -12.14
CA CYS A 54 10.41 -12.75 -12.02
C CYS A 54 9.52 -13.80 -11.36
N TYR A 55 8.76 -13.37 -10.35
CA TYR A 55 7.85 -14.21 -9.60
C TYR A 55 6.44 -13.65 -9.72
N GLU A 56 5.52 -14.49 -10.21
CA GLU A 56 4.09 -14.18 -10.32
C GLU A 56 3.33 -15.02 -9.28
N LEU A 57 2.74 -14.35 -8.29
CA LEU A 57 1.97 -14.96 -7.22
C LEU A 57 0.53 -15.16 -7.71
N LYS A 58 0.01 -16.38 -7.57
CA LYS A 58 -1.42 -16.66 -7.83
C LYS A 58 -1.97 -17.49 -6.67
N VAL A 59 -3.01 -16.99 -6.01
CA VAL A 59 -3.63 -17.67 -4.85
C VAL A 59 -4.91 -18.43 -5.23
N SER A 60 -5.52 -18.11 -6.38
CA SER A 60 -6.71 -18.79 -6.89
C SER A 60 -6.61 -19.15 -8.38
N LYS A 61 -7.51 -20.04 -8.84
CA LYS A 61 -7.65 -20.35 -10.27
C LYS A 61 -8.08 -19.15 -11.09
N ALA A 62 -8.89 -18.27 -10.51
CA ALA A 62 -9.35 -17.05 -11.18
C ALA A 62 -8.17 -16.10 -11.43
N ASP A 63 -7.27 -15.97 -10.45
CA ASP A 63 -6.04 -15.18 -10.60
C ASP A 63 -5.14 -15.78 -11.68
N PHE A 64 -4.94 -17.10 -11.65
CA PHE A 64 -4.10 -17.80 -12.63
C PHE A 64 -4.60 -17.62 -14.07
N ARG A 65 -5.93 -17.67 -14.28
CA ARG A 65 -6.55 -17.49 -15.61
C ARG A 65 -6.98 -16.04 -15.90
N SER A 66 -6.51 -15.09 -15.10
CA SER A 66 -6.84 -13.68 -15.31
C SER A 66 -6.24 -13.17 -16.63
N LYS A 67 -6.84 -12.13 -17.21
CA LYS A 67 -6.36 -11.50 -18.46
C LYS A 67 -5.19 -10.52 -18.21
N ALA A 68 -4.69 -10.44 -16.97
CA ALA A 68 -3.55 -9.59 -16.66
C ALA A 68 -2.31 -10.06 -17.43
N LYS A 69 -1.49 -9.11 -17.89
CA LYS A 69 -0.21 -9.43 -18.53
C LYS A 69 0.70 -10.07 -17.50
N LEU A 70 1.19 -11.27 -17.80
CA LEU A 70 2.22 -11.95 -17.01
C LEU A 70 3.59 -11.37 -17.37
N SER A 71 4.29 -10.84 -16.38
CA SER A 71 5.55 -10.11 -16.58
C SER A 71 6.77 -11.04 -16.58
N PHE A 72 6.73 -12.13 -17.34
CA PHE A 72 7.80 -13.13 -17.41
C PHE A 72 8.93 -12.73 -18.37
N ILE A 73 9.62 -11.65 -18.03
CA ILE A 73 10.70 -11.08 -18.83
C ILE A 73 12.11 -11.46 -18.33
N GLY A 74 12.21 -12.06 -17.15
CA GLY A 74 13.46 -12.39 -16.48
C GLY A 74 14.17 -13.60 -17.09
N ASN A 75 15.41 -13.83 -16.65
CA ASN A 75 16.16 -15.03 -17.04
C ASN A 75 15.54 -16.29 -16.47
N TYR A 76 14.96 -16.21 -15.26
CA TYR A 76 14.23 -17.30 -14.62
C TYR A 76 12.88 -16.78 -14.16
N ASN A 77 11.82 -17.45 -14.61
CA ASN A 77 10.46 -17.01 -14.35
C ASN A 77 9.74 -18.08 -13.53
N TYR A 78 8.99 -17.66 -12.51
CA TYR A 78 8.35 -18.56 -11.56
C TYR A 78 6.89 -18.19 -11.36
N PHE A 79 6.05 -19.22 -11.31
CA PHE A 79 4.78 -19.12 -10.58
C PHE A 79 5.01 -19.46 -9.12
N VAL A 80 4.41 -18.66 -8.24
CA VAL A 80 4.43 -18.86 -6.79
C VAL A 80 3.00 -19.15 -6.34
N LEU A 81 2.76 -20.38 -5.90
CA LEU A 81 1.41 -20.95 -5.76
C LEU A 81 1.22 -21.61 -4.39
N PRO A 82 0.03 -21.57 -3.79
CA PRO A 82 -0.33 -22.48 -2.71
C PRO A 82 -0.38 -23.94 -3.20
N ALA A 83 -0.04 -24.90 -2.33
CA ALA A 83 -0.07 -26.33 -2.65
C ALA A 83 -1.44 -26.79 -3.23
N ALA A 84 -2.53 -26.34 -2.62
CA ALA A 84 -3.89 -26.68 -3.06
C ALA A 84 -4.24 -26.14 -4.45
N LEU A 85 -3.60 -25.07 -4.90
CA LEU A 85 -3.79 -24.53 -6.24
C LEU A 85 -2.94 -25.30 -7.24
N PHE A 86 -1.66 -25.51 -6.94
CA PHE A 86 -0.71 -26.19 -7.83
C PHE A 86 -1.25 -27.54 -8.33
N GLU A 87 -1.77 -28.38 -7.45
CA GLU A 87 -2.32 -29.69 -7.84
C GLU A 87 -3.43 -29.60 -8.89
N LYS A 88 -4.17 -28.49 -8.90
CA LYS A 88 -5.30 -28.29 -9.80
C LYS A 88 -4.92 -27.70 -11.16
N ILE A 89 -3.72 -27.12 -11.30
CA ILE A 89 -3.30 -26.38 -12.50
C ILE A 89 -1.92 -26.80 -13.02
N LYS A 90 -1.25 -27.76 -12.40
CA LYS A 90 0.12 -28.18 -12.76
C LYS A 90 0.32 -28.49 -14.25
N GLU A 91 -0.71 -29.05 -14.89
CA GLU A 91 -0.73 -29.37 -16.32
C GLU A 91 -0.88 -28.12 -17.23
N GLU A 92 -1.40 -27.01 -16.71
CA GLU A 92 -1.56 -25.74 -17.45
C GLU A 92 -0.28 -24.88 -17.42
N ILE A 93 0.72 -25.23 -16.59
CA ILE A 93 1.92 -24.41 -16.40
C ILE A 93 2.97 -24.70 -17.48
N PRO A 94 3.42 -23.68 -18.26
CA PRO A 94 4.41 -23.89 -19.33
C PRO A 94 5.71 -24.54 -18.85
N SER A 95 6.31 -25.40 -19.68
CA SER A 95 7.51 -26.20 -19.35
C SER A 95 8.74 -25.39 -18.95
N HIS A 96 8.89 -24.19 -19.50
CA HIS A 96 10.03 -23.30 -19.27
C HIS A 96 9.89 -22.43 -18.00
N ILE A 97 8.70 -22.38 -17.40
CA ILE A 97 8.41 -21.62 -16.17
C ILE A 97 8.60 -22.53 -14.95
N GLY A 98 9.31 -22.03 -13.94
CA GLY A 98 9.50 -22.69 -12.66
C GLY A 98 8.26 -22.58 -11.78
N VAL A 99 8.15 -23.46 -10.78
CA VAL A 99 7.04 -23.43 -9.82
C VAL A 99 7.57 -23.55 -8.42
N MET A 100 7.22 -22.56 -7.60
CA MET A 100 7.43 -22.56 -6.15
C MET A 100 6.10 -22.79 -5.46
N VAL A 101 6.04 -23.78 -4.58
CA VAL A 101 4.83 -24.15 -3.85
C VAL A 101 4.96 -23.78 -2.38
N TYR A 102 4.03 -22.97 -1.91
CA TYR A 102 3.94 -22.52 -0.53
C TYR A 102 3.32 -23.60 0.37
N HIS A 103 3.98 -23.85 1.50
CA HIS A 103 3.50 -24.68 2.59
C HIS A 103 3.50 -23.88 3.88
N GLN A 104 2.33 -23.75 4.50
CA GLN A 104 2.19 -23.11 5.80
C GLN A 104 2.65 -24.06 6.90
N TYR A 105 3.30 -23.53 7.92
CA TYR A 105 3.65 -24.31 9.10
C TYR A 105 2.44 -24.54 10.02
N LEU A 106 2.48 -25.65 10.77
CA LEU A 106 1.38 -26.04 11.68
C LEU A 106 1.45 -25.37 13.05
N SER A 107 2.61 -24.86 13.46
CA SER A 107 2.81 -24.18 14.75
C SER A 107 3.71 -22.95 14.54
N GLU A 108 3.21 -21.78 14.91
CA GLU A 108 3.89 -20.49 14.74
C GLU A 108 4.92 -20.22 15.85
N GLU A 109 4.84 -20.93 16.98
CA GLU A 109 5.53 -20.58 18.22
C GLU A 109 7.05 -20.76 18.16
N ALA A 110 7.55 -21.57 17.21
CA ALA A 110 8.98 -21.85 17.04
C ALA A 110 9.59 -21.22 15.78
N GLN A 111 8.79 -20.61 14.90
CA GLN A 111 9.23 -20.24 13.55
C GLN A 111 9.05 -18.75 13.27
N ARG A 112 10.10 -18.12 12.74
CA ARG A 112 10.11 -16.68 12.42
C ARG A 112 9.26 -16.32 11.21
N LEU A 113 8.92 -17.30 10.38
CA LEU A 113 8.18 -17.13 9.13
C LEU A 113 6.93 -18.03 9.15
N PRO A 114 5.84 -17.61 8.47
CA PRO A 114 4.57 -18.35 8.47
C PRO A 114 4.61 -19.67 7.68
N GLY A 115 5.62 -19.87 6.82
CA GLY A 115 5.73 -21.03 5.96
C GLY A 115 7.06 -21.11 5.23
N TYR A 116 7.13 -22.01 4.25
CA TYR A 116 8.30 -22.23 3.39
C TYR A 116 7.88 -22.58 1.96
N PHE A 117 8.85 -22.53 1.04
CA PHE A 117 8.65 -22.90 -0.37
C PHE A 117 9.39 -24.18 -0.73
N THR A 118 8.75 -25.04 -1.53
CA THR A 118 9.39 -26.12 -2.30
C THR A 118 9.44 -25.78 -3.78
N ILE A 119 10.47 -26.24 -4.50
CA ILE A 119 10.56 -26.09 -5.95
C ILE A 119 10.07 -27.38 -6.60
N GLU A 120 8.83 -27.39 -7.05
CA GLU A 120 8.23 -28.55 -7.74
C GLU A 120 8.66 -28.62 -9.22
N LYS A 121 8.99 -27.47 -9.81
CA LYS A 121 9.46 -27.38 -11.20
C LYS A 121 10.58 -26.37 -11.32
N LYS A 122 11.71 -26.82 -11.87
CA LYS A 122 12.86 -25.93 -12.10
C LYS A 122 12.58 -25.05 -13.32
N PRO A 123 12.83 -23.73 -13.24
CA PRO A 123 12.71 -22.86 -14.40
C PRO A 123 13.80 -23.17 -15.42
N GLN A 124 13.54 -22.86 -16.68
CA GLN A 124 14.56 -22.87 -17.72
C GLN A 124 15.08 -21.45 -17.92
N ARG A 125 16.41 -21.32 -18.13
CA ARG A 125 17.03 -20.02 -18.37
C ARG A 125 16.58 -19.49 -19.72
N GLN A 126 16.13 -18.25 -19.75
CA GLN A 126 15.70 -17.53 -20.95
C GLN A 126 16.57 -16.27 -21.18
N PRO A 127 16.67 -15.80 -22.43
CA PRO A 127 17.22 -14.47 -22.71
C PRO A 127 16.31 -13.41 -22.08
N LEU A 128 16.89 -12.30 -21.63
CA LEU A 128 16.13 -11.18 -21.13
C LEU A 128 15.32 -10.56 -22.29
N LEU A 129 14.03 -10.32 -22.07
CA LEU A 129 13.12 -9.82 -23.12
C LEU A 129 13.13 -8.30 -23.26
N VAL A 130 13.72 -7.59 -22.30
CA VAL A 130 13.78 -6.12 -22.22
C VAL A 130 15.21 -5.64 -22.13
N ASN A 131 15.41 -4.33 -22.28
CA ASN A 131 16.70 -3.71 -22.01
C ASN A 131 17.08 -3.83 -20.52
N GLU A 132 18.26 -4.38 -20.24
CA GLU A 132 18.73 -4.60 -18.86
C GLU A 132 18.90 -3.28 -18.08
N HIS A 133 19.33 -2.20 -18.72
CA HIS A 133 19.53 -0.92 -18.05
C HIS A 133 18.20 -0.28 -17.65
N GLU A 134 17.18 -0.42 -18.48
CA GLU A 134 15.83 0.03 -18.14
C GLU A 134 15.25 -0.78 -16.99
N LEU A 135 15.44 -2.10 -17.01
CA LEU A 135 15.02 -2.98 -15.91
C LEU A 135 15.74 -2.63 -14.60
N LEU A 136 17.05 -2.35 -14.66
CA LEU A 136 17.82 -1.87 -13.51
C LEU A 136 17.29 -0.54 -12.98
N PHE A 137 16.90 0.40 -13.87
CA PHE A 137 16.27 1.64 -13.45
C PHE A 137 14.92 1.41 -12.77
N ARG A 138 14.10 0.47 -13.27
CA ARG A 138 12.85 0.05 -12.60
C ARG A 138 13.09 -0.55 -11.22
N LEU A 139 14.13 -1.37 -11.06
CA LEU A 139 14.56 -1.90 -9.77
C LEU A 139 14.92 -0.77 -8.78
N ILE A 140 15.79 0.16 -9.20
CA ILE A 140 16.24 1.28 -8.36
C ILE A 140 15.06 2.15 -7.91
N THR A 141 14.17 2.48 -8.85
CA THR A 141 13.00 3.32 -8.56
C THR A 141 12.00 2.63 -7.64
N ALA A 142 11.78 1.31 -7.81
CA ALA A 142 10.96 0.52 -6.89
C ALA A 142 11.57 0.45 -5.49
N GLN A 143 12.89 0.25 -5.37
CA GLN A 143 13.58 0.28 -4.07
C GLN A 143 13.48 1.65 -3.40
N ALA A 144 13.64 2.74 -4.16
CA ALA A 144 13.47 4.09 -3.63
C ALA A 144 12.04 4.36 -3.13
N ARG A 145 11.03 3.78 -3.80
CA ARG A 145 9.63 3.84 -3.37
C ARG A 145 9.43 3.15 -2.01
N GLU A 146 9.98 1.96 -1.81
CA GLU A 146 9.88 1.25 -0.53
C GLU A 146 10.61 1.98 0.61
N VAL A 147 11.81 2.51 0.34
CA VAL A 147 12.51 3.39 1.30
C VAL A 147 11.69 4.64 1.62
N GLY A 148 11.04 5.21 0.61
CA GLY A 148 10.12 6.34 0.78
C GLY A 148 8.95 6.00 1.70
N LYS A 149 8.29 4.85 1.49
CA LYS A 149 7.23 4.34 2.37
C LYS A 149 7.74 4.16 3.81
N ALA A 150 8.88 3.49 4.00
CA ALA A 150 9.47 3.26 5.32
C ALA A 150 9.79 4.57 6.06
N LYS A 151 10.38 5.56 5.37
CA LYS A 151 10.64 6.89 5.93
C LYS A 151 9.37 7.62 6.32
N LYS A 152 8.30 7.50 5.54
CA LYS A 152 6.99 8.08 5.87
C LYS A 152 6.40 7.43 7.12
N THR A 153 6.40 6.10 7.18
CA THR A 153 5.93 5.35 8.36
C THR A 153 6.71 5.74 9.62
N SER A 154 8.04 5.84 9.53
CA SER A 154 8.90 6.24 10.66
C SER A 154 8.61 7.65 11.17
N ARG A 155 8.24 8.59 10.30
CA ARG A 155 7.87 9.96 10.68
C ARG A 155 6.43 10.07 11.21
N GLY A 156 5.62 9.02 11.09
CA GLY A 156 4.26 8.95 11.60
C GLY A 156 3.33 10.03 11.01
N LEU A 157 2.45 10.58 11.85
CA LEU A 157 1.45 11.59 11.44
C LEU A 157 2.07 12.91 10.94
N ARG A 158 3.34 13.19 11.27
CA ARG A 158 4.04 14.43 10.91
C ARG A 158 4.26 14.60 9.41
N VAL A 159 4.05 13.54 8.63
CA VAL A 159 4.20 13.53 7.17
C VAL A 159 2.97 14.12 6.47
N PHE A 160 1.81 14.08 7.12
CA PHE A 160 0.56 14.53 6.53
C PHE A 160 0.29 16.00 6.90
N SER A 161 -0.16 16.78 5.93
CA SER A 161 -0.66 18.13 6.21
C SER A 161 -1.92 18.07 7.08
N THR A 162 -2.18 19.11 7.87
CA THR A 162 -3.40 19.23 8.69
C THR A 162 -4.67 19.01 7.88
N ASP A 163 -4.74 19.54 6.65
CA ASP A 163 -5.90 19.38 5.76
C ASP A 163 -6.14 17.91 5.35
N GLN A 164 -5.09 17.15 5.10
CA GLN A 164 -5.19 15.73 4.76
C GLN A 164 -5.68 14.92 5.96
N LEU A 165 -5.16 15.21 7.16
CA LEU A 165 -5.62 14.59 8.39
C LEU A 165 -7.10 14.91 8.64
N TYR A 166 -7.50 16.16 8.42
CA TYR A 166 -8.88 16.59 8.62
C TYR A 166 -9.85 15.93 7.63
N LYS A 167 -9.47 15.80 6.35
CA LYS A 167 -10.26 15.07 5.34
C LYS A 167 -10.43 13.60 5.71
N GLU A 168 -9.35 12.97 6.16
CA GLU A 168 -9.34 11.56 6.54
C GLU A 168 -10.12 11.30 7.85
N LEU A 169 -10.12 12.24 8.79
CA LEU A 169 -10.98 12.22 9.98
C LEU A 169 -12.45 12.37 9.61
N LYS A 170 -12.80 13.36 8.79
CA LYS A 170 -14.18 13.59 8.32
C LYS A 170 -14.74 12.40 7.55
N LYS A 171 -13.90 11.73 6.75
CA LYS A 171 -14.28 10.52 6.02
C LYS A 171 -14.57 9.34 6.94
N ARG A 172 -13.84 9.20 8.05
CA ARG A 172 -14.01 8.12 9.04
C ARG A 172 -14.98 8.45 10.17
N GLN A 173 -15.42 9.70 10.27
CA GLN A 173 -16.43 10.16 11.24
C GLN A 173 -17.68 9.26 11.30
N PRO A 174 -18.23 8.74 10.18
CA PRO A 174 -19.39 7.85 10.23
C PRO A 174 -19.10 6.50 10.89
N ASP A 175 -17.87 5.99 10.77
CA ASP A 175 -17.45 4.71 11.35
C ASP A 175 -17.06 4.85 12.84
N TYR A 176 -16.86 6.09 13.29
CA TYR A 176 -16.53 6.48 14.66
C TYR A 176 -17.77 6.93 15.44
N ASP A 177 -18.90 6.28 15.20
CA ASP A 177 -20.09 6.40 16.03
C ASP A 177 -19.87 5.67 17.37
N LEU A 178 -18.99 6.22 18.19
CA LEU A 178 -18.66 5.75 19.54
C LEU A 178 -19.90 5.63 20.43
N PHE A 179 -20.99 6.30 20.06
CA PHE A 179 -22.24 6.36 20.81
C PHE A 179 -23.41 5.65 20.13
N GLY A 180 -23.16 4.92 19.02
CA GLY A 180 -24.16 4.08 18.35
C GLY A 180 -25.46 4.80 17.98
N GLY A 181 -25.37 6.03 17.50
CA GLY A 181 -26.51 6.88 17.11
C GLY A 181 -27.06 7.74 18.25
N GLY A 182 -26.41 7.75 19.41
CA GLY A 182 -26.70 8.65 20.52
C GLY A 182 -26.22 10.09 20.25
N VAL A 183 -26.94 11.07 20.78
CA VAL A 183 -26.54 12.48 20.71
C VAL A 183 -25.24 12.68 21.47
N ASN A 184 -24.17 13.08 20.77
CA ASN A 184 -22.89 13.38 21.39
C ASN A 184 -23.03 14.66 22.26
N PHE A 185 -23.00 14.49 23.58
CA PHE A 185 -23.14 15.60 24.53
C PHE A 185 -22.03 16.65 24.41
N TYR A 186 -20.83 16.26 23.94
CA TYR A 186 -19.75 17.23 23.68
C TYR A 186 -20.05 18.09 22.46
N ASP A 187 -20.56 17.50 21.38
CA ASP A 187 -20.93 18.26 20.18
C ASP A 187 -22.04 19.25 20.51
N ARG A 188 -23.06 18.82 21.28
CA ARG A 188 -24.12 19.70 21.76
C ARG A 188 -23.59 20.82 22.67
N PHE A 189 -22.68 20.51 23.60
CA PHE A 189 -22.09 21.53 24.47
C PHE A 189 -21.26 22.55 23.68
N ILE A 190 -20.53 22.11 22.65
CA ILE A 190 -19.78 23.00 21.76
C ILE A 190 -20.75 23.89 20.98
N GLU A 191 -21.82 23.32 20.42
CA GLU A 191 -22.85 24.05 19.67
C GLU A 191 -23.55 25.09 20.55
N ASP A 192 -24.02 24.70 21.75
CA ASP A 192 -24.64 25.60 22.72
C ASP A 192 -23.67 26.73 23.15
N SER A 193 -22.38 26.43 23.34
CA SER A 193 -21.37 27.42 23.70
C SER A 193 -21.07 28.40 22.56
N CYS A 194 -21.03 27.91 21.32
CA CYS A 194 -20.85 28.73 20.14
C CYS A 194 -22.06 29.65 19.91
N ASP A 195 -23.28 29.13 20.07
CA ASP A 195 -24.51 29.91 19.94
C ASP A 195 -24.61 31.00 21.01
N GLN A 196 -24.25 30.69 22.25
CA GLN A 196 -24.16 31.70 23.33
C GLN A 196 -23.16 32.81 23.00
N ALA A 197 -21.98 32.46 22.47
CA ALA A 197 -20.99 33.45 22.08
C ALA A 197 -21.48 34.33 20.92
N VAL A 198 -22.18 33.74 19.95
CA VAL A 198 -22.78 34.47 18.81
C VAL A 198 -23.87 35.43 19.29
N GLU A 199 -24.75 35.01 20.18
CA GLU A 199 -25.80 35.88 20.73
C GLU A 199 -25.21 37.01 21.58
N ALA A 200 -24.18 36.73 22.38
CA ALA A 200 -23.45 37.78 23.10
C ALA A 200 -22.87 38.83 22.14
N LEU A 201 -22.18 38.40 21.09
CA LEU A 201 -21.62 39.30 20.07
C LEU A 201 -22.70 40.11 19.33
N LYS A 202 -23.87 39.54 19.05
CA LYS A 202 -24.99 40.27 18.44
C LYS A 202 -25.50 41.37 19.36
N SER A 203 -25.69 41.07 20.64
CA SER A 203 -26.15 42.07 21.61
C SER A 203 -25.16 43.22 21.80
N GLU A 204 -23.85 42.93 21.82
CA GLU A 204 -22.81 43.96 21.83
C GLU A 204 -22.83 44.81 20.54
N LEU A 205 -23.02 44.17 19.38
CA LEU A 205 -23.11 44.87 18.10
C LEU A 205 -24.32 45.82 18.05
N ASP A 206 -25.47 45.40 18.58
CA ASP A 206 -26.66 46.24 18.58
C ASP A 206 -26.52 47.40 19.57
N ALA A 207 -25.97 47.16 20.77
CA ALA A 207 -25.67 48.23 21.73
C ALA A 207 -24.66 49.25 21.18
N THR A 208 -23.63 48.80 20.46
CA THR A 208 -22.66 49.69 19.82
C THR A 208 -23.26 50.49 18.66
N ARG A 209 -24.19 49.91 17.89
CA ARG A 209 -24.94 50.61 16.85
C ARG A 209 -25.83 51.70 17.42
N GLU A 210 -26.55 51.42 18.51
CA GLU A 210 -27.37 52.42 19.19
C GLU A 210 -26.53 53.60 19.71
N ALA A 211 -25.43 53.30 20.40
CA ALA A 211 -24.50 54.34 20.86
C ALA A 211 -23.91 55.17 19.71
N TYR A 212 -23.64 54.54 18.57
CA TYR A 212 -23.16 55.24 17.37
C TYR A 212 -24.23 56.18 16.80
N LEU A 213 -25.49 55.74 16.71
CA LEU A 213 -26.61 56.57 16.26
C LEU A 213 -26.85 57.77 17.18
N GLU A 214 -26.75 57.59 18.49
CA GLU A 214 -26.86 58.70 19.45
C GLU A 214 -25.73 59.73 19.28
N LEU A 215 -24.50 59.26 19.05
CA LEU A 215 -23.36 60.13 18.77
C LEU A 215 -23.53 60.89 17.45
N GLU A 216 -24.04 60.22 16.42
CA GLU A 216 -24.32 60.82 15.12
C GLU A 216 -25.41 61.89 15.21
N GLN A 217 -26.49 61.63 15.95
CA GLN A 217 -27.53 62.63 16.24
C GLN A 217 -26.98 63.84 16.99
N ARG A 218 -26.17 63.62 18.04
CA ARG A 218 -25.51 64.72 18.77
C ARG A 218 -24.57 65.54 17.89
N LEU A 219 -23.88 64.91 16.94
CA LEU A 219 -23.01 65.60 15.99
C LEU A 219 -23.81 66.45 14.98
N LEU A 220 -24.99 65.97 14.58
CA LEU A 220 -25.91 66.67 13.68
C LEU A 220 -26.63 67.83 14.37
N GLU A 221 -27.01 67.69 15.65
CA GLU A 221 -27.64 68.74 16.46
C GLU A 221 -26.64 69.80 16.96
N GLY A 222 -25.35 69.46 17.03
CA GLY A 222 -24.27 70.36 17.44
C GLY A 222 -23.66 71.23 16.31
N LYS A 223 -24.28 71.28 15.13
CA LYS A 223 -23.93 72.17 14.00
C LYS A 223 -25.02 73.21 13.78
#